data_AF-A0A9W8GMV0-F1
#
_entry.id   AF-A0A9W8GMV0-F1
#
_cell.length_a   1.000
_cell.length_b   1.000
_cell.length_c   1.000
_cell.angle_alpha   90.00
_cell.angle_beta   90.00
_cell.angle_gamma   90.00
#
_symmetry.space_group_name_H-M   'P 1'
#
loop_
_entity.id
_entity.type
_entity.pdbx_description
1 polymer ?
#
loop_
_entity_poly.entity_id
_entity_poly.type
_entity_poly.pdbx_seq_one_letter_code
_entity_poly.pdbx_strand_id
1 'polypeptide(L)'
;MLNNNIRLSSIDSLHASGTFFETEACLPKTRVELRMIKASAAIRMEPKWAEHLNDESKCQEWETHVKNTFNLTDDEVRYIFEELKYYALLKENGVNGEEPAAIDKAWLCDSASDSVLAKELKLNARALEGKAMTTSSAEGQVLVDP
;
A
#
# COMPACT_ATOMS: atom_id res chain seq x y z
N MET A 1 -26.37 -18.95 20.43
CA MET A 1 -25.41 -19.53 21.38
C MET A 1 -24.10 -19.72 20.63
N LEU A 2 -23.11 -18.88 20.93
CA LEU A 2 -21.78 -18.91 20.29
C LEU A 2 -20.93 -19.94 21.04
N ASN A 3 -20.37 -20.90 20.31
CA ASN A 3 -19.43 -21.87 20.85
C ASN A 3 -18.21 -21.85 19.94
N ASN A 4 -17.15 -21.13 20.33
CA ASN A 4 -15.83 -21.26 19.74
C ASN A 4 -14.79 -21.21 20.87
N ASN A 5 -14.58 -22.39 21.46
CA ASN A 5 -13.43 -22.70 22.29
C ASN A 5 -12.18 -22.72 21.41
N ILE A 6 -11.35 -21.68 21.47
CA ILE A 6 -9.95 -21.76 21.08
C ILE A 6 -9.12 -21.49 22.33
N ARG A 7 -8.35 -22.50 22.74
CA ARG A 7 -7.46 -22.50 23.92
C ARG A 7 -6.44 -21.37 23.82
N LEU A 8 -6.51 -20.42 24.76
CA LEU A 8 -5.50 -19.37 24.99
C LEU A 8 -4.31 -19.85 25.87
N SER A 9 -3.91 -21.12 25.78
CA SER A 9 -2.90 -21.68 26.70
C SER A 9 -1.47 -21.66 26.16
N SER A 10 -1.12 -20.72 25.27
CA SER A 10 0.23 -20.69 24.66
C SER A 10 0.82 -19.30 24.48
N ILE A 11 0.36 -18.30 25.24
CA ILE A 11 0.88 -16.93 25.16
C ILE A 11 2.04 -16.68 26.13
N ASP A 12 2.24 -17.53 27.15
CA ASP A 12 3.27 -17.30 28.16
C ASP A 12 4.61 -17.98 27.83
N SER A 13 5.25 -17.67 26.69
CA SER A 13 6.69 -18.02 26.53
C SER A 13 7.47 -17.45 25.34
N LEU A 14 7.19 -16.24 24.84
CA LEU A 14 8.10 -15.62 23.85
C LEU A 14 8.30 -14.12 24.09
N HIS A 15 8.98 -13.80 25.19
CA HIS A 15 9.72 -12.55 25.35
C HIS A 15 11.22 -12.85 25.39
N ALA A 16 11.78 -13.30 24.27
CA ALA A 16 13.23 -13.24 24.03
C ALA A 16 13.53 -13.55 22.57
N SER A 17 14.36 -12.69 21.95
CA SER A 17 14.98 -12.86 20.62
C SER A 17 14.18 -12.33 19.44
N GLY A 18 14.27 -11.01 19.20
CA GLY A 18 14.76 -10.43 17.93
C GLY A 18 14.31 -10.97 16.55
N THR A 19 13.20 -11.69 16.43
CA THR A 19 12.67 -12.16 15.14
C THR A 19 11.33 -11.48 14.87
N PHE A 20 11.37 -10.25 14.35
CA PHE A 20 10.19 -9.43 14.04
C PHE A 20 9.43 -9.86 12.77
N PHE A 21 9.66 -11.07 12.28
CA PHE A 21 8.87 -11.70 11.22
C PHE A 21 8.38 -13.05 11.72
N GLU A 22 7.60 -13.03 12.81
CA GLU A 22 6.71 -14.15 13.07
C GLU A 22 5.71 -14.17 11.92
N THR A 23 5.86 -15.20 11.10
CA THR A 23 4.95 -15.60 10.05
C THR A 23 3.56 -15.81 10.64
N GLU A 24 2.81 -14.72 10.82
CA GLU A 24 1.37 -14.77 10.58
C GLU A 24 1.21 -15.12 9.10
N ALA A 25 1.32 -16.41 8.79
CA ALA A 25 1.00 -16.96 7.49
C ALA A 25 -0.30 -16.29 7.04
N CYS A 26 -0.29 -15.68 5.85
CA CYS A 26 -1.42 -14.94 5.30
C CYS A 26 -2.66 -15.83 5.37
N LEU A 27 -3.43 -15.69 6.47
CA LEU A 27 -4.59 -16.51 6.69
C LEU A 27 -5.53 -16.22 5.53
N PRO A 28 -6.11 -17.27 4.91
CA PRO A 28 -6.98 -17.07 3.77
C PRO A 28 -8.13 -16.17 4.19
N LYS A 29 -8.24 -15.01 3.54
CA LYS A 29 -9.32 -14.06 3.80
C LYS A 29 -10.63 -14.58 3.25
N THR A 30 -11.70 -14.35 4.00
CA THR A 30 -13.06 -14.60 3.57
C THR A 30 -13.43 -13.71 2.38
N ARG A 31 -14.47 -14.12 1.64
CA ARG A 31 -15.01 -13.30 0.54
C ARG A 31 -15.53 -11.94 1.02
N VAL A 32 -16.01 -11.84 2.25
CA VAL A 32 -16.50 -10.59 2.83
C VAL A 32 -15.32 -9.63 3.02
N GLU A 33 -14.27 -10.10 3.70
CA GLU A 33 -13.04 -9.30 3.91
C GLU A 33 -12.42 -8.85 2.59
N LEU A 34 -12.34 -9.72 1.58
CA LEU A 34 -11.81 -9.33 0.27
C LEU A 34 -12.63 -8.24 -0.42
N ARG A 35 -13.95 -8.21 -0.24
CA ARG A 35 -14.80 -7.13 -0.78
C ARG A 35 -14.60 -5.83 -0.02
N MET A 36 -14.49 -5.91 1.31
CA MET A 36 -14.24 -4.74 2.16
C MET A 36 -12.86 -4.13 1.88
N ILE A 37 -11.82 -4.96 1.73
CA ILE A 37 -10.47 -4.53 1.36
C ILE A 37 -10.48 -3.83 0.00
N LYS A 38 -11.17 -4.40 -1.00
CA LYS A 38 -11.29 -3.77 -2.33
C LYS A 38 -12.04 -2.44 -2.29
N ALA A 39 -13.10 -2.35 -1.49
CA ALA A 39 -13.85 -1.11 -1.30
C ALA A 39 -13.00 -0.02 -0.62
N SER A 40 -12.31 -0.37 0.47
CA SER A 40 -11.36 0.50 1.17
C SER A 40 -10.24 0.96 0.23
N ALA A 41 -9.67 0.04 -0.56
CA ALA A 41 -8.64 0.36 -1.54
C ALA A 41 -9.12 1.31 -2.64
N ALA A 42 -10.34 1.11 -3.16
CA ALA A 42 -10.92 1.96 -4.20
C ALA A 42 -11.05 3.42 -3.73
N ILE A 43 -11.48 3.65 -2.48
CA ILE A 43 -11.56 4.99 -1.88
C ILE A 43 -10.15 5.57 -1.71
N ARG A 44 -9.20 4.81 -1.16
CA ARG A 44 -7.84 5.29 -0.87
C ARG A 44 -6.97 5.54 -2.10
N MET A 45 -7.37 5.01 -3.26
CA MET A 45 -6.77 5.34 -4.54
C MET A 45 -7.17 6.72 -5.06
N GLU A 46 -8.25 7.31 -4.56
CA GLU A 46 -8.63 8.67 -4.96
C GLU A 46 -7.62 9.70 -4.42
N PRO A 47 -7.24 10.70 -5.23
CA PRO A 47 -6.43 11.81 -4.74
C PRO A 47 -7.12 12.50 -3.57
N LYS A 48 -6.34 12.84 -2.54
CA LYS A 48 -6.83 13.58 -1.36
C LYS A 48 -7.97 12.87 -0.60
N TRP A 49 -8.05 11.54 -0.69
CA TRP A 49 -9.13 10.78 -0.05
C TRP A 49 -9.27 11.09 1.46
N ALA A 50 -8.15 11.29 2.17
CA ALA A 50 -8.15 11.60 3.59
C ALA A 50 -8.74 12.99 3.90
N GLU A 51 -8.53 13.97 3.01
CA GLU A 51 -9.13 15.32 3.14
C GLU A 51 -10.65 15.25 2.93
N HIS A 52 -11.08 14.46 1.95
CA HIS A 52 -12.48 14.26 1.59
C HIS A 52 -13.31 13.55 2.67
N LEU A 53 -12.68 12.87 3.65
CA LEU A 53 -13.40 12.31 4.80
C LEU A 53 -14.05 13.38 5.69
N ASN A 54 -13.66 14.65 5.55
CA ASN A 54 -14.31 15.78 6.23
C ASN A 54 -15.52 16.33 5.47
N ASP A 55 -15.73 15.90 4.22
CA ASP A 55 -16.88 16.28 3.40
C ASP A 55 -17.97 15.22 3.50
N GLU A 56 -19.06 15.57 4.19
CA GLU A 56 -20.20 14.69 4.39
C GLU A 56 -20.89 14.29 3.07
N SER A 57 -20.98 15.21 2.11
CA SER A 57 -21.58 14.91 0.80
C SER A 57 -20.73 13.91 0.04
N LYS A 58 -19.40 14.06 0.11
CA LYS A 58 -18.47 13.12 -0.55
C LYS A 58 -18.51 11.74 0.11
N CYS A 59 -18.60 11.70 1.44
CA CYS A 59 -18.75 10.44 2.19
C CYS A 59 -20.05 9.73 1.80
N GLN A 60 -21.19 10.42 1.74
CA GLN A 60 -22.47 9.82 1.33
C GLN A 60 -22.44 9.27 -0.11
N GLU A 61 -21.78 9.98 -1.02
CA GLU A 61 -21.56 9.51 -2.39
C GLU A 61 -20.76 8.20 -2.39
N TRP A 62 -19.65 8.17 -1.67
CA TRP A 62 -18.81 6.99 -1.56
C TRP A 62 -19.51 5.83 -0.88
N GLU A 63 -20.21 6.04 0.24
CA GLU A 63 -21.00 5.02 0.94
C GLU A 63 -21.99 4.35 -0.02
N THR A 64 -22.74 5.16 -0.77
CA THR A 64 -23.70 4.67 -1.77
C THR A 64 -22.98 3.91 -2.89
N HIS A 65 -21.88 4.46 -3.40
CA HIS A 65 -21.12 3.87 -4.49
C HIS A 65 -20.52 2.50 -4.09
N VAL A 66 -19.85 2.41 -2.95
CA VAL A 66 -19.20 1.17 -2.50
C VAL A 66 -20.22 0.11 -2.09
N LYS A 67 -21.33 0.52 -1.45
CA LYS A 67 -22.42 -0.40 -1.11
C LYS A 67 -22.95 -1.11 -2.35
N ASN A 68 -23.24 -0.35 -3.40
CA ASN A 68 -23.80 -0.87 -4.65
C ASN A 68 -22.76 -1.67 -5.45
N THR A 69 -21.53 -1.17 -5.54
CA THR A 69 -20.47 -1.78 -6.37
C THR A 69 -19.96 -3.09 -5.80
N PHE A 70 -19.83 -3.19 -4.48
CA PHE A 70 -19.28 -4.36 -3.78
C PHE A 70 -20.34 -5.22 -3.10
N ASN A 71 -21.62 -4.84 -3.21
CA ASN A 71 -22.77 -5.52 -2.60
C ASN A 71 -22.59 -5.72 -1.09
N LEU A 72 -22.23 -4.64 -0.41
CA LEU A 72 -21.95 -4.62 1.03
C LEU A 72 -23.20 -4.29 1.85
N THR A 73 -23.22 -4.71 3.10
CA THR A 73 -24.24 -4.31 4.07
C THR A 73 -23.89 -2.96 4.70
N ASP A 74 -24.86 -2.32 5.35
CA ASP A 74 -24.62 -1.03 6.03
C ASP A 74 -23.58 -1.14 7.15
N ASP A 75 -23.54 -2.28 7.85
CA ASP A 75 -22.56 -2.53 8.91
C ASP A 75 -21.14 -2.70 8.33
N GLU A 76 -21.01 -3.38 7.19
CA GLU A 76 -19.73 -3.53 6.49
C GLU A 76 -19.22 -2.18 5.96
N VAL A 77 -20.12 -1.33 5.43
CA VAL A 77 -19.77 0.03 4.96
C VAL A 77 -19.33 0.88 6.14
N ARG A 78 -20.07 0.88 7.24
CA ARG A 78 -19.70 1.62 8.46
C ARG A 78 -18.34 1.20 9.00
N TYR A 79 -18.06 -0.10 9.02
CA TYR A 79 -16.74 -0.61 9.40
C TYR A 79 -15.63 -0.05 8.50
N ILE A 80 -15.83 -0.05 7.19
CA ILE A 80 -14.84 0.50 6.23
C ILE A 80 -14.57 1.98 6.53
N PHE A 81 -15.60 2.78 6.80
CA PHE A 81 -15.43 4.21 7.08
C PHE A 81 -14.77 4.47 8.45
N GLU A 82 -15.01 3.62 9.46
CA GLU A 82 -14.26 3.66 10.72
C GLU A 82 -12.78 3.34 10.49
N GLU A 83 -12.47 2.34 9.67
CA GLU A 83 -11.11 1.98 9.28
C GLU A 83 -10.42 3.11 8.49
N LEU A 84 -11.12 3.76 7.56
CA LEU A 84 -10.60 4.89 6.78
C LEU A 84 -10.23 6.08 7.67
N LYS A 85 -11.04 6.37 8.70
CA LYS A 85 -10.71 7.41 9.71
C LYS A 85 -9.43 7.07 10.46
N TYR A 86 -9.25 5.80 10.83
CA TYR A 86 -8.02 5.33 11.43
C TYR A 86 -6.81 5.49 10.50
N TYR A 87 -6.94 5.12 9.22
CA TYR A 87 -5.87 5.33 8.24
C TYR A 87 -5.55 6.81 7.99
N ALA A 88 -6.55 7.69 8.01
CA ALA A 88 -6.33 9.13 7.88
C ALA A 88 -5.55 9.68 9.08
N LEU A 89 -5.87 9.22 10.29
CA LEU A 89 -5.13 9.56 11.51
C LEU A 89 -3.67 9.07 11.44
N LEU A 90 -3.41 7.88 10.89
CA LEU A 90 -2.05 7.39 10.69
C LEU A 90 -1.28 8.22 9.67
N LYS A 91 -1.92 8.66 8.59
CA LYS A 91 -1.31 9.56 7.59
C LYS A 91 -0.98 10.94 8.18
N GLU A 92 -1.81 11.46 9.08
CA GLU A 92 -1.57 12.73 9.76
C GLU A 92 -0.45 12.65 10.81
N ASN A 93 -0.42 11.57 11.59
CA ASN A 93 0.57 11.37 12.67
C ASN A 93 1.85 10.65 12.23
N GLY A 94 1.91 10.20 10.98
CA GLY A 94 3.02 9.41 10.44
C GLY A 94 4.35 10.16 10.45
N VAL A 95 5.43 9.42 10.72
CA VAL A 95 6.80 9.95 10.68
C VAL A 95 7.32 9.82 9.25
N ASN A 96 7.77 10.93 8.66
CA ASN A 96 8.54 10.97 7.40
C ASN A 96 7.89 10.27 6.19
N GLY A 97 6.67 10.63 5.77
CA GLY A 97 6.16 10.24 4.45
C GLY A 97 5.83 8.75 4.27
N GLU A 98 5.73 8.00 5.36
CA GLU A 98 5.16 6.65 5.37
C GLU A 98 3.64 6.72 5.52
N GLU A 99 2.91 6.07 4.62
CA GLU A 99 1.45 6.11 4.58
C GLU A 99 0.87 4.70 4.38
N PRO A 100 -0.30 4.36 4.97
CA PRO A 100 -0.94 3.07 4.69
C PRO A 100 -1.27 2.92 3.20
N ALA A 101 -0.69 1.93 2.52
CA ALA A 101 -0.94 1.70 1.09
C ALA A 101 -2.35 1.15 0.87
N ALA A 102 -2.94 1.42 -0.31
CA ALA A 102 -4.22 0.85 -0.73
C ALA A 102 -4.21 -0.70 -0.84
N ILE A 103 -3.05 -1.32 -0.66
CA ILE A 103 -2.83 -2.77 -0.67
C ILE A 103 -2.80 -3.27 0.78
N ASP A 104 -3.49 -4.38 1.04
CA ASP A 104 -3.54 -5.01 2.35
C ASP A 104 -2.14 -5.33 2.90
N LYS A 105 -1.90 -4.98 4.16
CA LYS A 105 -0.61 -5.16 4.87
C LYS A 105 0.60 -4.47 4.20
N ALA A 106 0.38 -3.47 3.36
CA ALA A 106 1.45 -2.71 2.72
C ALA A 106 1.46 -1.24 3.19
N TRP A 107 2.67 -0.68 3.23
CA TRP A 107 2.92 0.75 3.47
C TRP A 107 3.52 1.36 2.21
N LEU A 108 3.08 2.58 1.90
CA LEU A 108 3.60 3.43 0.84
C LEU A 108 4.65 4.37 1.44
N CYS A 109 5.80 4.47 0.79
CA CYS A 109 6.96 5.19 1.30
C CYS A 109 7.48 6.22 0.27
N ASP A 110 6.68 6.54 -0.75
CA ASP A 110 7.11 7.36 -1.89
C ASP A 110 7.49 8.79 -1.48
N SER A 111 6.90 9.31 -0.40
CA SER A 111 7.22 10.63 0.17
C SER A 111 8.28 10.59 1.27
N ALA A 112 8.74 9.40 1.68
CA ALA A 112 9.72 9.20 2.75
C ALA A 112 11.18 9.30 2.29
N SER A 113 11.43 9.40 0.98
CA SER A 113 12.79 9.50 0.47
C SER A 113 13.43 10.82 0.91
N ASP A 114 14.59 10.74 1.57
CA ASP A 114 15.44 11.91 1.82
C ASP A 114 15.69 12.63 0.48
N SER A 115 15.47 13.94 0.47
CA SER A 115 15.71 14.82 -0.69
C SER A 115 17.12 14.67 -1.28
N VAL A 116 18.11 14.28 -0.47
CA VAL A 116 19.47 13.98 -0.90
C VAL A 116 19.51 12.66 -1.69
N LEU A 117 18.96 11.58 -1.12
CA LEU A 117 18.87 10.27 -1.77
C LEU A 117 18.09 10.33 -3.09
N ALA A 118 16.97 11.06 -3.12
CA ALA A 118 16.18 11.23 -4.33
C ALA A 118 16.96 11.97 -5.44
N LYS A 119 17.81 12.95 -5.07
CA LYS A 119 18.69 13.65 -6.02
C LYS A 119 19.79 12.72 -6.54
N GLU A 120 20.44 11.97 -5.67
CA GLU A 120 21.49 11.02 -6.05
C GLU A 120 20.95 9.91 -6.97
N LEU A 121 19.76 9.35 -6.66
CA LEU A 121 19.11 8.36 -7.51
C LEU A 121 18.78 8.93 -8.89
N LYS A 122 18.23 10.15 -8.97
CA LYS A 122 17.96 10.81 -10.26
C LYS A 122 19.23 11.07 -11.07
N LEU A 123 20.32 11.48 -10.42
CA LEU A 123 21.61 11.72 -11.07
C LEU A 123 22.17 10.42 -11.68
N ASN A 124 22.17 9.34 -10.89
CA ASN A 124 22.69 8.05 -11.34
C ASN A 124 21.79 7.38 -12.38
N ALA A 125 20.46 7.48 -12.25
CA ALA A 125 19.51 6.98 -13.25
C ALA A 125 19.70 7.65 -14.62
N ARG A 126 19.88 8.98 -14.66
CA ARG A 126 20.17 9.71 -15.92
C ARG A 126 21.45 9.22 -16.61
N ALA A 127 22.48 8.86 -15.84
CA ALA A 127 23.72 8.31 -16.38
C ALA A 127 23.52 6.93 -17.03
N LEU A 128 22.49 6.19 -16.62
CA LEU A 128 22.09 4.91 -17.20
C LEU A 128 21.20 5.12 -18.44
N GLU A 129 20.25 6.05 -18.38
CA GLU A 129 19.36 6.38 -19.51
C GLU A 129 20.15 6.88 -20.74
N GLY A 130 21.19 7.68 -20.52
CA GLY A 130 22.07 8.17 -21.60
C GLY A 130 22.96 7.10 -22.24
N LYS A 131 23.19 5.96 -21.57
CA LYS A 131 24.03 4.86 -22.09
C LYS A 131 23.27 3.86 -22.97
N ALA A 132 21.94 3.88 -22.96
CA ALA A 132 21.12 2.96 -23.76
C ALA A 132 21.17 3.25 -25.28
N MET A 133 21.72 4.40 -25.71
CA MET A 133 21.69 4.83 -27.12
C MET A 133 23.02 4.67 -27.87
N THR A 134 24.08 4.17 -27.24
CA THR A 134 25.40 4.01 -27.87
C THR A 134 25.82 2.54 -27.95
N THR A 135 25.00 1.71 -28.59
CA THR A 135 25.47 0.42 -29.14
C THR A 135 25.10 0.36 -30.62
N SER A 136 25.73 1.24 -31.42
CA SER A 136 25.78 1.05 -32.87
C SER A 136 27.08 1.64 -33.41
N SER A 137 27.72 0.85 -34.28
CA SER A 137 28.88 1.18 -35.11
C SER A 137 30.26 1.00 -34.46
N ALA A 138 30.66 -0.26 -34.30
CA ALA A 138 32.07 -0.66 -34.36
C ALA A 138 32.18 -2.01 -35.08
N GLU A 139 31.87 -2.06 -36.38
CA GLU A 139 32.28 -3.18 -37.23
C GLU A 139 32.78 -2.67 -38.60
N GLY A 140 34.06 -2.95 -38.89
CA GLY A 140 34.54 -3.17 -40.25
C GLY A 140 35.32 -2.05 -40.94
N GLN A 141 36.55 -1.75 -40.50
CA GLN A 141 37.59 -1.29 -41.43
C GLN A 141 38.53 -2.47 -41.74
N VAL A 142 38.33 -3.06 -42.92
CA VAL A 142 39.26 -4.01 -43.53
C VAL A 142 40.38 -3.20 -44.19
N LEU A 143 41.60 -3.34 -43.67
CA LEU A 143 42.83 -2.88 -44.28
C LEU A 143 43.04 -3.64 -45.60
N VAL A 144 43.18 -2.91 -46.71
CA VAL A 144 43.68 -3.44 -47.98
C VAL A 144 44.96 -2.67 -48.27
N ASP A 145 46.10 -3.32 -48.08
CA ASP A 145 47.40 -2.84 -48.55
C ASP A 145 47.64 -3.31 -50.00
N PRO A 146 48.41 -2.54 -50.81
CA PRO A 146 48.47 -2.63 -52.27
C PRO A 146 49.20 -3.85 -52.85
#